data_AF-A0A6B2SKF6-F1
#
_entry.id   AF-A0A6B2SKF6-F1
#
_cell.length_a   1.000
_cell.length_b   1.000
_cell.length_c   1.000
_cell.angle_alpha   90.00
_cell.angle_beta   90.00
_cell.angle_gamma   90.00
#
_symmetry.space_group_name_H-M   'P 1'
#
loop_
_entity.id
_entity.type
_entity.pdbx_description
1 polymer ?
#
loop_
_entity_poly.entity_id
_entity_poly.type
_entity_poly.pdbx_seq_one_letter_code
_entity_poly.pdbx_strand_id
1 'polypeptide(L)'
;MGAAEEGVTPGAQDDDGQGAQEARGEDREFLSLERELSLLLRRARASSGEMARQVHPDLEPAAYGLLVCLDDSGPQRATDLAAFIGVGKATMSRQLRALEELGLVAREPDPA
;
A
#
# COMPACT_ATOMS: atom_id res chain seq x y z
N MET A 1 7.54 -72.98 21.49
CA MET A 1 8.35 -72.39 20.39
C MET A 1 7.37 -71.73 19.44
N GLY A 2 7.43 -70.41 19.32
CA GLY A 2 6.45 -69.59 18.59
C GLY A 2 6.25 -68.26 19.33
N ALA A 3 7.27 -67.42 19.23
CA ALA A 3 7.36 -66.10 19.86
C ALA A 3 6.71 -65.01 18.99
N ALA A 4 6.52 -63.86 19.67
CA ALA A 4 6.49 -62.49 19.16
C ALA A 4 5.15 -61.92 18.70
N GLU A 5 4.60 -61.12 19.61
CA GLU A 5 3.93 -59.86 19.32
C GLU A 5 4.85 -58.92 18.52
N GLU A 6 4.27 -58.05 17.70
CA GLU A 6 4.32 -56.58 17.86
C GLU A 6 3.92 -55.90 16.54
N GLY A 7 2.99 -54.96 16.66
CA GLY A 7 2.54 -54.12 15.56
C GLY A 7 3.58 -53.06 15.19
N VAL A 8 3.57 -52.62 13.94
CA VAL A 8 4.25 -51.39 13.51
C VAL A 8 3.44 -50.71 12.41
N THR A 9 2.69 -49.68 12.84
CA THR A 9 2.29 -48.43 12.17
C THR A 9 1.83 -48.41 10.70
N PRO A 10 0.63 -47.87 10.42
CA PRO A 10 0.33 -47.24 9.14
C PRO A 10 0.82 -45.78 9.13
N GLY A 11 1.45 -45.34 8.04
CA GLY A 11 1.63 -43.91 7.75
C GLY A 11 3.06 -43.51 7.40
N ALA A 12 3.39 -43.50 6.12
CA ALA A 12 4.52 -42.74 5.58
C ALA A 12 4.37 -42.62 4.05
N GLN A 13 3.34 -41.92 3.60
CA GLN A 13 3.14 -41.48 2.22
C GLN A 13 1.90 -40.59 2.27
N ASP A 14 2.06 -39.27 2.18
CA ASP A 14 1.04 -38.28 1.72
C ASP A 14 1.46 -36.80 1.97
N ASP A 15 2.49 -36.54 2.78
CA ASP A 15 2.84 -35.17 3.23
C ASP A 15 3.52 -34.28 2.16
N ASP A 16 4.44 -34.84 1.36
CA ASP A 16 5.24 -34.05 0.40
C ASP A 16 4.44 -33.47 -0.78
N GLY A 17 3.31 -34.09 -1.13
CA GLY A 17 2.45 -33.67 -2.24
C GLY A 17 1.46 -32.57 -1.86
N GLN A 18 1.00 -32.56 -0.60
CA GLN A 18 0.02 -31.61 -0.09
C GLN A 18 0.65 -30.23 0.12
N GLY A 19 1.87 -30.14 0.69
CA GLY A 19 2.56 -28.86 0.89
C GLY A 19 2.89 -28.10 -0.40
N ALA A 20 3.23 -28.80 -1.49
CA ALA A 20 3.49 -28.17 -2.79
C ALA A 20 2.21 -27.66 -3.49
N GLN A 21 1.05 -28.25 -3.18
CA GLN A 21 -0.24 -27.88 -3.75
C GLN A 21 -0.89 -26.74 -2.96
N GLU A 22 -0.70 -26.71 -1.64
CA GLU A 22 -1.07 -25.61 -0.74
C GLU A 22 -0.26 -24.35 -1.04
N ALA A 23 1.07 -24.43 -1.15
CA ALA A 23 1.91 -23.27 -1.50
C ALA A 23 1.52 -22.64 -2.85
N ARG A 24 1.18 -23.46 -3.87
CA ARG A 24 0.67 -22.96 -5.16
C ARG A 24 -0.72 -22.34 -5.05
N GLY A 25 -1.53 -22.79 -4.10
CA GLY A 25 -2.82 -22.19 -3.76
C GLY A 25 -2.63 -20.81 -3.12
N GLU A 26 -1.76 -20.72 -2.12
CA GLU A 26 -1.40 -19.47 -1.43
C GLU A 26 -0.84 -18.42 -2.39
N ASP A 27 0.08 -18.81 -3.29
CA ASP A 27 0.61 -17.93 -4.34
C ASP A 27 -0.52 -17.40 -5.26
N ARG A 28 -1.49 -18.25 -5.61
CA ARG A 28 -2.62 -17.85 -6.46
C ARG A 28 -3.54 -16.86 -5.76
N GLU A 29 -3.85 -17.09 -4.49
CA GLU A 29 -4.65 -16.19 -3.67
C GLU A 29 -3.95 -14.85 -3.45
N PHE A 30 -2.64 -14.87 -3.16
CA PHE A 30 -1.82 -13.67 -3.04
C PHE A 30 -1.81 -12.85 -4.33
N LEU A 31 -1.58 -13.49 -5.48
CA LEU A 31 -1.62 -12.82 -6.77
C LEU A 31 -3.03 -12.32 -7.13
N SER A 32 -4.08 -12.98 -6.66
CA SER A 32 -5.47 -12.50 -6.83
C SER A 32 -5.69 -11.23 -6.02
N LEU A 33 -5.29 -11.24 -4.76
CA LEU A 33 -5.36 -10.08 -3.87
C LEU A 33 -4.53 -8.91 -4.42
N GLU A 34 -3.32 -9.16 -4.92
CA GLU A 34 -2.48 -8.12 -5.53
C GLU A 34 -3.15 -7.49 -6.75
N ARG A 35 -3.78 -8.30 -7.61
CA ARG A 35 -4.56 -7.80 -8.77
C ARG A 35 -5.75 -6.97 -8.32
N GLU A 36 -6.51 -7.44 -7.34
CA GLU A 36 -7.67 -6.72 -6.81
C GLU A 36 -7.27 -5.39 -6.16
N LEU A 37 -6.21 -5.38 -5.34
CA LEU A 37 -5.65 -4.18 -4.75
C LEU A 37 -5.14 -3.21 -5.82
N SER A 38 -4.48 -3.72 -6.86
CA SER A 38 -4.03 -2.91 -7.99
C SER A 38 -5.20 -2.25 -8.73
N LEU A 39 -6.29 -2.98 -8.97
CA LEU A 39 -7.51 -2.46 -9.58
C LEU A 39 -8.18 -1.41 -8.69
N LEU A 40 -8.26 -1.68 -7.37
CA LEU A 40 -8.79 -0.75 -6.39
C LEU A 40 -7.99 0.55 -6.38
N LEU A 41 -6.66 0.48 -6.29
CA LEU A 41 -5.79 1.64 -6.29
C LEU A 41 -5.90 2.44 -7.59
N ARG A 42 -6.03 1.77 -8.74
CA ARG A 42 -6.27 2.44 -10.03
C ARG A 42 -7.60 3.18 -10.05
N ARG A 43 -8.68 2.56 -9.55
CA ARG A 43 -10.00 3.19 -9.45
C ARG A 43 -10.00 4.36 -8.47
N ALA A 44 -9.36 4.20 -7.33
CA ALA A 44 -9.19 5.26 -6.34
C ALA A 44 -8.47 6.47 -6.95
N ARG A 45 -7.35 6.26 -7.65
CA ARG A 45 -6.63 7.34 -8.35
C ARG A 45 -7.47 8.05 -9.40
N ALA A 46 -8.26 7.31 -10.19
CA ALA A 46 -9.16 7.92 -11.16
C ALA A 46 -10.22 8.81 -10.48
N SER A 47 -10.80 8.34 -9.38
CA SER A 47 -11.75 9.09 -8.55
C SER A 47 -11.11 10.33 -7.91
N SER A 48 -9.89 10.20 -7.38
CA SER A 48 -9.12 11.32 -6.84
C SER A 48 -8.85 12.38 -7.90
N GLY A 49 -8.66 11.99 -9.16
CA GLY A 49 -8.45 12.96 -10.25
C GLY A 49 -9.68 13.79 -10.58
N GLU A 50 -10.88 13.23 -10.43
CA GLU A 50 -12.11 14.01 -10.55
C GLU A 50 -12.27 15.00 -9.40
N MET A 51 -12.00 14.55 -8.17
CA MET A 51 -12.05 15.42 -6.99
C MET A 51 -10.98 16.52 -7.03
N ALA A 52 -9.77 16.19 -7.47
CA ALA A 52 -8.68 17.16 -7.65
C ALA A 52 -9.09 18.31 -8.56
N ARG A 53 -9.75 18.01 -9.69
CA ARG A 53 -10.25 19.02 -10.62
C ARG A 53 -11.36 19.90 -10.05
N GLN A 54 -12.11 19.40 -9.06
CA GLN A 54 -13.11 20.20 -8.35
C GLN A 54 -12.47 21.19 -7.37
N VAL A 55 -11.29 20.86 -6.83
CA VAL A 55 -10.50 21.77 -5.99
C VAL A 55 -9.73 22.79 -6.84
N HIS A 56 -8.96 22.32 -7.81
CA HIS A 56 -8.22 23.18 -8.74
C HIS A 56 -7.98 22.46 -10.07
N PRO A 57 -8.20 23.10 -11.23
CA PRO A 57 -8.09 22.45 -12.54
C PRO A 57 -6.69 21.86 -12.82
N ASP A 58 -5.64 22.53 -12.35
CA ASP A 58 -4.24 22.11 -12.52
C ASP A 58 -3.72 21.20 -11.39
N LEU A 59 -4.57 20.82 -10.43
CA LEU A 59 -4.15 19.95 -9.33
C LEU A 59 -3.93 18.52 -9.82
N GLU A 60 -2.72 18.01 -9.61
CA GLU A 60 -2.41 16.62 -9.90
C GLU A 60 -3.17 15.67 -8.95
N PRO A 61 -3.76 14.57 -9.47
CA PRO A 61 -4.45 13.58 -8.63
C PRO A 61 -3.56 12.99 -7.52
N ALA A 62 -2.25 12.90 -7.76
CA ALA A 62 -1.27 12.40 -6.79
C ALA A 62 -0.99 13.39 -5.64
N ALA A 63 -1.18 14.69 -5.86
CA ALA A 63 -1.01 15.73 -4.86
C ALA A 63 -2.31 15.99 -4.07
N TYR A 64 -3.48 15.62 -4.62
CA TYR A 64 -4.76 15.74 -3.92
C TYR A 64 -4.80 14.97 -2.59
N GLY A 65 -4.29 13.73 -2.56
CA GLY A 65 -4.24 12.95 -1.31
C GLY A 65 -3.38 13.60 -0.23
N LEU A 66 -2.32 14.32 -0.64
CA LEU A 66 -1.47 15.08 0.26
C LEU A 66 -2.21 16.28 0.87
N LEU A 67 -3.00 16.98 0.05
CA LEU A 67 -3.83 18.10 0.48
C LEU A 67 -4.87 17.67 1.52
N VAL A 68 -5.58 16.57 1.27
CA VAL A 68 -6.55 16.00 2.23
C VAL A 68 -5.87 15.61 3.55
N CYS A 69 -4.68 15.00 3.46
CA CYS A 69 -3.93 14.64 4.66
C CYS A 69 -3.54 15.86 5.50
N LEU A 70 -3.15 16.97 4.86
CA LEU A 70 -2.85 18.23 5.55
C LEU A 70 -4.10 18.91 6.10
N ASP A 71 -5.24 18.79 5.44
CA ASP A 71 -6.54 19.27 5.94
C ASP A 71 -6.94 18.56 7.24
N ASP A 72 -6.79 17.22 7.28
CA ASP A 72 -7.13 16.39 8.44
C ASP A 72 -6.13 16.54 9.61
N SER A 73 -4.83 16.65 9.32
CA SER A 73 -3.76 16.62 10.34
C SER A 73 -3.18 17.99 10.71
N GLY A 74 -3.59 19.05 10.00
CA GLY A 74 -3.07 20.40 10.17
C GLY A 74 -1.64 20.58 9.64
N PRO A 75 -0.93 21.65 10.07
CA PRO A 75 0.45 21.90 9.68
C PRO A 75 1.38 20.75 10.10
N GLN A 76 2.17 20.23 9.15
CA GLN A 76 3.07 19.10 9.36
C GLN A 76 4.44 19.37 8.75
N ARG A 77 5.49 18.76 9.32
CA ARG A 77 6.83 18.78 8.71
C ARG A 77 6.83 17.88 7.48
N ALA A 78 7.44 18.35 6.39
CA ALA A 78 7.52 17.59 5.14
C ALA A 78 8.19 16.21 5.30
N THR A 79 9.12 16.06 6.25
CA THR A 79 9.77 14.78 6.55
C THR A 79 8.82 13.77 7.16
N ASP A 80 7.92 14.23 8.02
CA ASP A 80 7.00 13.37 8.76
C ASP A 80 5.88 12.92 7.83
N LEU A 81 5.43 13.84 6.97
CA LEU A 81 4.48 13.56 5.89
C LEU A 81 5.05 12.53 4.88
N ALA A 82 6.34 12.64 4.53
CA ALA A 82 6.99 11.68 3.64
C ALA A 82 7.05 10.28 4.27
N ALA A 83 7.36 10.20 5.57
CA ALA A 83 7.40 8.95 6.31
C ALA A 83 6.01 8.32 6.44
N PHE A 84 4.99 9.13 6.77
CA PHE A 84 3.62 8.68 6.93
C PHE A 84 3.03 8.12 5.63
N ILE A 85 3.25 8.80 4.51
CA ILE A 85 2.75 8.36 3.18
C ILE A 85 3.63 7.26 2.58
N GLY A 86 4.87 7.09 3.06
CA GLY A 86 5.81 6.10 2.53
C GLY A 86 6.45 6.51 1.19
N VAL A 87 6.63 7.81 0.95
CA VAL A 87 7.27 8.33 -0.27
C VAL A 87 8.65 8.92 0.01
N GLY A 88 9.53 8.88 -0.99
CA GLY A 88 10.84 9.49 -0.89
C GLY A 88 10.78 11.02 -0.78
N LYS A 89 11.80 11.62 -0.15
CA LYS A 89 11.94 13.09 0.03
C LYS A 89 11.78 13.87 -1.28
N ALA A 90 12.34 13.36 -2.39
CA ALA A 90 12.24 14.01 -3.69
C ALA A 90 10.79 14.03 -4.23
N THR A 91 10.03 12.96 -4.02
CA THR A 91 8.61 12.89 -4.41
C THR A 91 7.78 13.84 -3.55
N MET A 92 7.98 13.81 -2.23
CA MET A 92 7.30 14.71 -1.31
C MET A 92 7.56 16.17 -1.64
N SER A 93 8.83 16.54 -1.88
CA SER A 93 9.21 17.91 -2.23
C SER A 93 8.53 18.40 -3.52
N ARG A 94 8.44 17.54 -4.55
CA ARG A 94 7.72 17.85 -5.79
C ARG A 94 6.22 18.06 -5.56
N GLN A 95 5.57 17.17 -4.81
CA GLN A 95 4.14 17.27 -4.51
C GLN A 95 3.81 18.53 -3.71
N LEU A 96 4.57 18.81 -2.66
CA LEU A 96 4.40 20.03 -1.87
C LEU A 96 4.66 21.29 -2.71
N ARG A 97 5.60 21.24 -3.66
CA ARG A 97 5.88 22.38 -4.54
C ARG A 97 4.73 22.63 -5.52
N ALA A 98 4.17 21.57 -6.09
CA ALA A 98 2.99 21.68 -6.95
C ALA A 98 1.81 22.29 -6.18
N LEU A 99 1.56 21.85 -4.94
CA LEU A 99 0.50 22.43 -4.11
C LEU A 99 0.76 23.91 -3.77
N GLU A 100 2.01 24.28 -3.49
CA GLU A 100 2.42 25.65 -3.17
C GLU A 100 2.31 26.59 -4.39
N GLU A 101 2.71 26.13 -5.58
CA GLU A 101 2.58 26.86 -6.85
C GLU A 101 1.10 27.13 -7.20
N LEU A 102 0.20 26.23 -6.80
CA LEU A 102 -1.25 26.41 -6.94
C LEU A 102 -1.88 27.24 -5.80
N GLY A 103 -1.09 27.69 -4.82
CA GLY A 103 -1.56 28.45 -3.66
C GLY A 103 -2.44 27.65 -2.70
N LEU A 104 -2.41 26.32 -2.77
CA LEU A 104 -3.24 25.43 -1.94
C LEU A 104 -2.60 25.13 -0.58
N VAL A 105 -1.28 25.29 -0.47
CA VAL A 105 -0.54 25.16 0.79
C VAL A 105 0.49 26.28 0.90
N ALA A 106 0.87 26.61 2.14
CA ALA A 106 1.98 27.51 2.43
C ALA A 106 3.09 26.74 3.15
N ARG A 107 4.34 27.13 2.91
CA ARG A 107 5.49 26.64 3.68
C ARG A 107 5.99 27.73 4.61
N GLU A 108 6.11 27.40 5.88
CA GLU A 108 6.73 28.24 6.88
C GLU A 108 8.09 27.67 7.29
N PRO A 109 9.10 28.51 7.53
CA PRO A 109 10.34 28.07 8.15
C PRO A 109 10.04 27.39 9.48
N ASP A 110 10.71 26.26 9.76
CA ASP A 110 10.59 25.56 11.03
C ASP A 110 11.00 26.52 12.17
N PRO A 111 10.09 26.85 13.12
CA PRO A 111 10.43 27.72 14.24
C PRO A 111 11.34 26.94 15.21
N ALA A 112 12.64 27.16 15.08
CA ALA A 112 13.65 26.63 16.00
C ALA A 112 13.54 27.23 17.41
#